data_AF-A0A9R1ALK0-F1
#
_entry.id   AF-A0A9R1ALK0-F1
#
_cell.length_a   1.000
_cell.length_b   1.000
_cell.length_c   1.000
_cell.angle_alpha   90.00
_cell.angle_beta   90.00
_cell.angle_gamma   90.00
#
_symmetry.space_group_name_H-M   'P 1'
#
loop_
_entity.id
_entity.type
_entity.pdbx_description
1 polymer ?
#
loop_
_entity_poly.entity_id
_entity_poly.type
_entity_poly.pdbx_seq_one_letter_code
_entity_poly.pdbx_strand_id
1 'polypeptide(L)'
;MAHGAAASGGAASAAARASRGAPGTWRRVRRAAREAAAHALLLCFTTLLALKLDGVLFSRSWWVLFIPLWLFHAAVVRYRFSLPAPSLLQNYQRIPCHSIVATPLLVAFELLLCIYLEGQGEPFLDLKLVFLPLLALEIITLVDNFR
;
A
#
# COMPACT_ATOMS: atom_id res chain seq x y z
N MET A 1 47.23 54.03 9.14
CA MET A 1 46.80 53.75 7.76
C MET A 1 46.47 52.27 7.65
N ALA A 2 45.46 51.94 6.84
CA ALA A 2 44.86 50.63 6.51
C ALA A 2 43.91 50.05 7.59
N HIS A 3 42.58 50.23 7.54
CA HIS A 3 41.52 49.78 6.59
C HIS A 3 41.27 48.26 6.49
N GLY A 4 39.98 47.88 6.63
CA GLY A 4 39.37 46.69 6.02
C GLY A 4 38.81 45.69 7.04
N ALA A 5 37.56 45.78 7.50
CA ALA A 5 36.32 45.31 6.84
C ALA A 5 36.25 43.78 6.62
N ALA A 6 35.39 43.09 7.38
CA ALA A 6 34.81 41.79 6.99
C ALA A 6 33.54 41.47 7.81
N ALA A 7 32.49 42.30 7.63
CA ALA A 7 31.12 41.93 7.98
C ALA A 7 30.47 41.23 6.77
N SER A 8 30.65 39.92 6.63
CA SER A 8 29.97 39.16 5.55
C SER A 8 29.67 37.69 5.86
N GLY A 9 30.04 37.18 7.04
CA GLY A 9 29.87 35.76 7.39
C GLY A 9 28.45 35.32 7.83
N GLY A 10 27.56 36.26 8.17
CA GLY A 10 26.27 35.94 8.79
C GLY A 10 25.16 35.51 7.83
N ALA A 11 25.06 36.17 6.66
CA ALA A 11 23.94 35.96 5.73
C ALA A 11 24.06 34.65 4.92
N ALA A 12 25.28 34.25 4.56
CA ALA A 12 25.53 32.99 3.82
C ALA A 12 25.26 31.74 4.68
N SER A 13 25.48 31.83 6.01
CA SER A 13 25.22 30.76 6.97
C SER A 13 23.72 30.50 7.18
N ALA A 14 22.90 31.56 7.18
CA ALA A 14 21.45 31.45 7.33
C ALA A 14 20.78 30.87 6.07
N ALA A 15 21.22 31.27 4.87
CA ALA A 15 20.70 30.74 3.61
C ALA A 15 21.07 29.26 3.39
N ALA A 16 22.26 28.83 3.84
CA ALA A 16 22.68 27.42 3.78
C ALA A 16 21.94 26.51 4.79
N ARG A 17 21.34 27.08 5.84
CA ARG A 17 20.46 26.36 6.79
C ARG A 17 19.04 26.20 6.27
N ALA A 18 18.57 27.08 5.41
CA ALA A 18 17.24 27.01 4.81
C ALA A 18 17.11 25.95 3.70
N SER A 19 18.21 25.60 3.02
CA SER A 19 18.21 24.60 1.93
C SER A 19 18.47 23.15 2.39
N ARG A 20 18.93 22.96 3.63
CA ARG A 20 19.09 21.64 4.24
C ARG A 20 17.84 21.27 5.03
N GLY A 21 16.77 20.96 4.31
CA GLY A 21 15.67 20.20 4.89
C GLY A 21 16.23 18.93 5.53
N ALA A 22 16.27 18.91 6.87
CA ALA A 22 16.41 17.75 7.73
C ALA A 22 16.33 16.41 6.98
N PRO A 23 17.38 15.62 6.64
CA PRO A 23 17.17 14.35 5.93
C PRO A 23 16.26 13.38 6.70
N GLY A 24 16.07 13.59 8.02
CA GLY A 24 15.04 12.93 8.82
C GLY A 24 13.60 13.46 8.61
N THR A 25 13.41 14.74 8.33
CA THR A 25 12.09 15.37 8.13
C THR A 25 11.45 14.92 6.82
N TRP A 26 12.19 14.91 5.71
CA TRP A 26 11.69 14.40 4.42
C TRP A 26 11.35 12.92 4.45
N ARG A 27 12.12 12.11 5.20
CA ARG A 27 11.81 10.69 5.41
C ARG A 27 10.51 10.48 6.17
N ARG A 28 10.26 11.27 7.22
CA ARG A 28 9.01 11.26 7.99
C ARG A 28 7.82 11.69 7.15
N VAL A 29 7.94 12.80 6.42
CA VAL A 29 6.88 13.29 5.51
C VAL A 29 6.53 12.23 4.47
N ARG A 30 7.54 11.60 3.84
CA ARG A 30 7.30 10.52 2.86
C ARG A 30 6.64 9.29 3.48
N ARG A 31 6.94 8.95 4.73
CA ARG A 31 6.29 7.85 5.45
C ARG A 31 4.82 8.17 5.74
N ALA A 32 4.56 9.35 6.31
CA ALA A 32 3.21 9.82 6.58
C ALA A 32 2.36 9.92 5.30
N ALA A 33 2.94 10.45 4.22
CA ALA A 33 2.27 10.54 2.92
C ALA A 33 1.91 9.14 2.34
N ARG A 34 2.74 8.12 2.57
CA ARG A 34 2.46 6.75 2.13
C ARG A 34 1.35 6.11 2.94
N GLU A 35 1.40 6.26 4.26
CA GLU A 35 0.34 5.79 5.16
C GLU A 35 -0.99 6.46 4.77
N ALA A 36 -0.98 7.78 4.58
CA ALA A 36 -2.15 8.52 4.10
C ALA A 36 -2.63 8.03 2.72
N ALA A 37 -1.72 7.79 1.77
CA ALA A 37 -2.09 7.27 0.45
C ALA A 37 -2.74 5.88 0.52
N ALA A 38 -2.24 4.99 1.38
CA ALA A 38 -2.82 3.67 1.58
C ALA A 38 -4.25 3.77 2.13
N HIS A 39 -4.48 4.62 3.13
CA HIS A 39 -5.83 4.85 3.67
C HIS A 39 -6.75 5.54 2.66
N ALA A 40 -6.22 6.48 1.88
CA ALA A 40 -6.97 7.15 0.82
C ALA A 40 -7.40 6.18 -0.29
N LEU A 41 -6.55 5.22 -0.67
CA LEU A 41 -6.88 4.17 -1.64
C LEU A 41 -8.00 3.25 -1.13
N LEU A 42 -7.94 2.84 0.14
CA LEU A 42 -9.00 2.05 0.77
C LEU A 42 -10.31 2.83 0.84
N LEU A 43 -10.27 4.08 1.29
CA LEU A 43 -11.44 4.95 1.31
C LEU A 43 -12.03 5.14 -0.10
N CYS A 44 -11.17 5.36 -1.09
CA CYS A 44 -11.56 5.47 -2.50
C CYS A 44 -12.28 4.20 -2.96
N PHE A 45 -11.73 3.02 -2.70
CA PHE A 45 -12.39 1.74 -2.99
C PHE A 45 -13.78 1.65 -2.33
N THR A 46 -13.88 1.94 -1.03
CA THR A 46 -15.15 1.89 -0.30
C THR A 46 -16.19 2.83 -0.88
N THR A 47 -15.81 4.08 -1.20
CA THR A 47 -16.74 5.06 -1.80
C THR A 47 -17.19 4.64 -3.19
N LEU A 48 -16.29 4.14 -4.05
CA LEU A 48 -16.64 3.66 -5.38
C LEU A 48 -17.56 2.43 -5.31
N LEU A 49 -17.29 1.51 -4.39
CA LEU A 49 -18.13 0.34 -4.15
C LEU A 49 -19.53 0.76 -3.68
N ALA A 50 -19.63 1.66 -2.69
CA ALA A 50 -20.91 2.17 -2.21
C ALA A 50 -21.70 2.84 -3.34
N LEU A 51 -21.08 3.74 -4.10
CA LEU A 51 -21.72 4.41 -5.25
C LEU A 51 -22.20 3.43 -6.32
N LYS A 52 -21.49 2.32 -6.54
CA LYS A 52 -21.91 1.27 -7.47
C LYS A 52 -23.12 0.48 -6.92
N LEU A 53 -23.10 0.14 -5.63
CA LEU A 53 -24.21 -0.56 -4.96
C LEU A 53 -25.47 0.31 -4.87
N ASP A 54 -25.31 1.62 -4.72
CA ASP A 54 -26.39 2.62 -4.75
C ASP A 54 -26.91 2.89 -6.17
N GLY A 55 -26.31 2.28 -7.19
CA GLY A 55 -26.72 2.44 -8.58
C GLY A 55 -26.20 3.70 -9.28
N VAL A 56 -25.42 4.55 -8.61
CA VAL A 56 -24.83 5.74 -9.23
C VAL A 56 -23.83 5.36 -10.35
N LEU A 57 -23.18 4.20 -10.22
CA LEU A 57 -22.17 3.70 -11.16
C LEU A 57 -22.58 2.43 -11.93
N PHE A 58 -23.87 2.25 -12.25
CA PHE A 58 -24.38 1.04 -12.91
C PHE A 58 -23.56 0.59 -14.13
N SER A 59 -23.18 1.50 -15.03
CA SER A 59 -22.46 1.16 -16.26
C SER A 59 -20.95 1.00 -16.11
N ARG A 60 -20.38 1.29 -14.93
CA ARG A 60 -18.93 1.24 -14.72
C ARG A 60 -18.52 -0.21 -14.49
N SER A 61 -17.49 -0.71 -15.19
CA SER A 61 -17.01 -2.10 -15.00
C SER A 61 -16.51 -2.37 -13.58
N TRP A 62 -16.66 -3.60 -13.08
CA TRP A 62 -16.13 -4.00 -11.78
C TRP A 62 -14.61 -3.88 -11.73
N TRP A 63 -13.92 -4.10 -12.84
CA TRP A 63 -12.47 -3.91 -12.95
C TRP A 63 -12.02 -2.52 -12.45
N VAL A 64 -12.73 -1.47 -12.86
CA VAL A 64 -12.41 -0.09 -12.47
C VAL A 64 -12.60 0.14 -10.97
N LEU A 65 -13.58 -0.52 -10.36
CA LEU A 65 -13.83 -0.41 -8.92
C LEU A 65 -12.73 -1.05 -8.09
N PHE A 66 -12.14 -2.14 -8.56
CA PHE A 66 -11.07 -2.85 -7.84
C PHE A 66 -9.68 -2.22 -8.02
N ILE A 67 -9.48 -1.32 -8.99
CA ILE A 67 -8.18 -0.64 -9.21
C ILE A 67 -7.58 -0.03 -7.92
N PRO A 68 -8.31 0.77 -7.11
CA PRO A 68 -7.73 1.36 -5.90
C PRO A 68 -7.29 0.30 -4.88
N LEU A 69 -8.00 -0.83 -4.83
CA LEU A 69 -7.67 -1.95 -3.95
C LEU A 69 -6.41 -2.68 -4.42
N TRP A 70 -6.26 -2.93 -5.72
CA TRP A 70 -5.04 -3.50 -6.29
C TRP A 70 -3.84 -2.56 -6.14
N LEU A 71 -4.05 -1.25 -6.30
CA LEU A 71 -3.02 -0.25 -6.04
C LEU A 71 -2.60 -0.24 -4.56
N PHE A 72 -3.53 -0.44 -3.63
CA PHE A 72 -3.23 -0.59 -2.21
C PHE A 72 -2.33 -1.81 -1.96
N HIS A 73 -2.65 -2.98 -2.54
CA HIS A 73 -1.79 -4.17 -2.41
C HIS A 73 -0.42 -3.98 -3.04
N ALA A 74 -0.36 -3.41 -4.24
CA ALA A 74 0.91 -3.09 -4.91
C ALA A 74 1.75 -2.12 -4.07
N ALA A 75 1.12 -1.13 -3.44
CA ALA A 75 1.75 -0.22 -2.51
C ALA A 75 2.34 -1.00 -1.31
N VAL A 76 1.53 -1.84 -0.64
CA VAL A 76 1.95 -2.68 0.50
C VAL A 76 3.16 -3.58 0.17
N VAL A 77 3.12 -4.29 -0.97
CA VAL A 77 4.23 -5.14 -1.44
C VAL A 77 5.47 -4.30 -1.71
N ARG A 78 5.32 -3.20 -2.46
CA ARG A 78 6.45 -2.33 -2.80
C ARG A 78 7.09 -1.74 -1.54
N TYR A 79 6.33 -1.46 -0.50
CA TYR A 79 6.87 -0.96 0.77
C TYR A 79 7.67 -2.03 1.53
N ARG A 80 7.23 -3.30 1.50
CA ARG A 80 7.97 -4.42 2.09
C ARG A 80 9.35 -4.61 1.42
N PHE A 81 9.43 -4.43 0.09
CA PHE A 81 10.66 -4.68 -0.67
C PHE A 81 11.54 -3.43 -0.94
N SER A 82 11.00 -2.20 -0.86
CA SER A 82 11.74 -0.96 -1.18
C SER A 82 12.36 -0.24 0.04
N LEU A 83 12.28 -0.81 1.24
CA LEU A 83 12.98 -0.26 2.41
C LEU A 83 14.45 -0.71 2.37
N PRO A 84 15.43 0.21 2.36
CA PRO A 84 16.84 -0.16 2.48
C PRO A 84 17.00 -0.87 3.83
N ALA A 85 17.48 -2.12 3.79
CA ALA A 85 17.53 -3.02 4.94
C ALA A 85 18.03 -2.30 6.20
N PRO A 86 17.14 -1.97 7.16
CA PRO A 86 17.58 -1.48 8.45
C PRO A 86 17.96 -2.70 9.28
N SER A 87 19.21 -3.16 9.20
CA SER A 87 19.75 -4.23 10.07
C SER A 87 18.90 -5.52 10.13
N LEU A 88 18.04 -5.75 9.13
CA LEU A 88 17.05 -6.84 9.07
C LEU A 88 17.66 -8.21 8.76
N LEU A 89 18.98 -8.30 8.63
CA LEU A 89 19.65 -9.59 8.37
C LEU A 89 19.85 -10.42 9.64
N GLN A 90 19.83 -9.83 10.85
CA GLN A 90 19.97 -10.59 12.11
C GLN A 90 18.65 -11.26 12.55
N ASN A 91 17.51 -10.81 12.00
CA ASN A 91 16.15 -11.26 12.36
C ASN A 91 15.39 -11.90 11.19
N TYR A 92 16.10 -12.34 10.14
CA TYR A 92 15.52 -12.98 8.95
C TYR A 92 14.79 -14.30 9.25
N GLN A 93 14.95 -14.84 10.47
CA GLN A 93 14.38 -16.11 10.92
C GLN A 93 12.90 -16.04 11.35
N ARG A 94 12.26 -14.85 11.37
CA ARG A 94 10.86 -14.70 11.83
C ARG A 94 10.03 -13.76 10.96
N ILE A 95 10.04 -13.95 9.64
CA ILE A 95 8.95 -13.44 8.80
C ILE A 95 7.90 -14.56 8.75
N PRO A 96 6.75 -14.40 9.42
CA PRO A 96 5.72 -15.42 9.42
C PRO A 96 5.29 -15.74 7.99
N CYS A 97 5.16 -17.03 7.67
CA CYS A 97 4.88 -17.48 6.31
C CYS A 97 3.52 -16.94 5.81
N HIS A 98 2.56 -16.76 6.73
CA HIS A 98 1.25 -16.18 6.42
C HIS A 98 1.35 -14.75 5.88
N SER A 99 2.34 -13.97 6.31
CA SER A 99 2.51 -12.59 5.84
C SER A 99 3.03 -12.51 4.39
N ILE A 100 3.70 -13.56 3.89
CA ILE A 100 4.22 -13.61 2.53
C ILE A 100 3.10 -14.03 1.57
N VAL A 101 2.29 -15.01 1.96
CA VAL A 101 1.20 -15.52 1.12
C VAL A 101 -0.08 -14.68 1.18
N ALA A 102 -0.26 -13.84 2.20
CA ALA A 102 -1.46 -13.03 2.37
C ALA A 102 -1.78 -12.15 1.16
N THR A 103 -0.83 -11.32 0.73
CA THR A 103 -1.08 -10.41 -0.39
C THR A 103 -1.43 -11.12 -1.71
N PRO A 104 -0.69 -12.15 -2.18
CA PRO A 104 -1.08 -12.84 -3.41
C PRO A 104 -2.43 -13.58 -3.28
N LEU A 105 -2.75 -14.17 -2.11
CA LEU A 105 -4.04 -14.83 -1.89
C LEU A 105 -5.21 -13.83 -1.86
N LEU A 106 -5.03 -12.66 -1.25
CA LEU A 106 -6.03 -11.58 -1.25
C LEU A 106 -6.26 -11.04 -2.67
N VAL A 107 -5.19 -10.79 -3.43
CA VAL A 107 -5.29 -10.34 -4.83
C VAL A 107 -5.97 -11.40 -5.70
N ALA A 108 -5.68 -12.70 -5.48
CA ALA A 108 -6.36 -13.78 -6.18
C ALA A 108 -7.87 -13.82 -5.87
N PHE A 109 -8.25 -13.68 -4.60
CA PHE A 109 -9.66 -13.54 -4.20
C PHE A 109 -10.33 -12.36 -4.89
N GLU A 110 -9.69 -11.19 -4.90
CA GLU A 110 -10.23 -9.98 -5.52
C GLU A 110 -10.41 -10.11 -7.03
N LEU A 111 -9.47 -10.77 -7.73
CA LEU A 111 -9.59 -11.05 -9.16
C LEU A 111 -10.74 -12.01 -9.44
N LEU A 112 -10.85 -13.11 -8.68
CA LEU A 112 -11.95 -14.05 -8.83
C LEU A 112 -13.31 -13.40 -8.57
N LEU A 113 -13.38 -12.56 -7.52
CA LEU A 113 -14.58 -11.80 -7.20
C LEU A 113 -14.91 -10.78 -8.29
N CYS A 114 -13.92 -10.08 -8.82
CA CYS A 114 -14.10 -9.13 -9.92
C CYS A 114 -14.64 -9.83 -11.18
N ILE A 115 -14.08 -10.99 -11.55
CA ILE A 115 -14.56 -11.77 -12.71
C ILE A 115 -15.98 -12.30 -12.46
N TYR A 116 -16.25 -12.83 -11.26
CA TYR A 116 -17.57 -13.32 -10.86
C TYR A 116 -18.63 -12.22 -10.94
N LEU A 117 -18.31 -11.00 -10.49
CA LEU A 117 -19.22 -9.86 -10.50
C LEU A 117 -19.41 -9.26 -11.90
N GLU A 118 -18.39 -9.30 -12.76
CA GLU A 118 -18.50 -8.89 -14.17
C GLU A 118 -19.36 -9.87 -14.97
N GLY A 119 -19.27 -11.17 -14.65
CA GLY A 119 -19.92 -12.26 -15.37
C GLY A 119 -21.33 -12.62 -14.91
N GLN A 120 -22.04 -11.80 -14.14
CA GLN A 120 -23.37 -12.09 -13.55
C GLN A 120 -24.51 -12.41 -14.55
N GLY A 121 -24.21 -12.61 -15.84
CA GLY A 121 -25.12 -13.14 -16.86
C GLY A 121 -24.89 -14.61 -17.23
N GLU A 122 -23.74 -15.22 -16.87
CA GLU A 122 -23.39 -16.60 -17.24
C GLU A 122 -22.59 -17.29 -16.11
N PRO A 123 -22.93 -18.52 -15.69
CA PRO A 123 -22.32 -19.17 -14.54
C PRO A 123 -20.95 -19.76 -14.90
N PHE A 124 -19.95 -18.90 -15.15
CA PHE A 124 -18.57 -19.32 -15.43
C PHE A 124 -17.77 -19.61 -14.16
N LEU A 125 -18.13 -19.01 -13.02
CA LEU A 125 -17.43 -19.13 -11.76
C LEU A 125 -18.41 -19.36 -10.61
N ASP A 126 -18.21 -20.44 -9.86
CA ASP A 126 -18.92 -20.66 -8.60
C ASP A 126 -18.38 -19.75 -7.51
N LEU A 127 -19.28 -19.18 -6.70
CA LEU A 127 -18.91 -18.38 -5.54
C LEU A 127 -18.03 -19.18 -4.56
N LYS A 128 -18.20 -20.52 -4.50
CA LYS A 128 -17.31 -21.40 -3.72
C LYS A 128 -15.85 -21.32 -4.15
N LEU A 129 -15.58 -21.24 -5.46
CA LEU A 129 -14.22 -21.11 -5.99
C LEU A 129 -13.65 -19.71 -5.68
N VAL A 130 -14.49 -18.68 -5.73
CA VAL A 130 -14.11 -17.31 -5.38
C VAL A 130 -13.55 -17.24 -3.96
N PHE A 131 -14.15 -17.94 -2.98
CA PHE A 131 -13.70 -17.95 -1.58
C PHE A 131 -12.50 -18.86 -1.28
N LEU A 132 -12.09 -19.71 -2.22
CA LEU A 132 -10.99 -20.67 -2.00
C LEU A 132 -9.66 -20.01 -1.56
N PRO A 133 -9.22 -18.87 -2.12
CA PRO A 133 -8.00 -18.20 -1.67
C PRO A 133 -8.09 -17.67 -0.24
N LEU A 134 -9.28 -17.22 0.20
CA LEU A 134 -9.50 -16.77 1.58
C LEU A 134 -9.44 -17.95 2.55
N LEU A 135 -10.05 -19.08 2.19
CA LEU A 135 -9.96 -20.30 2.99
C LEU A 135 -8.51 -20.78 3.12
N ALA A 136 -7.75 -20.77 2.04
CA ALA A 136 -6.33 -21.11 2.07
C ALA A 136 -5.54 -20.16 2.97
N LEU A 137 -5.80 -18.85 2.89
CA LEU A 137 -5.16 -17.86 3.76
C LEU A 137 -5.47 -18.09 5.24
N GLU A 138 -6.73 -18.38 5.56
CA GLU A 138 -7.18 -18.68 6.92
C GLU A 138 -6.48 -19.93 7.47
N ILE A 139 -6.45 -21.03 6.71
CA ILE A 139 -5.77 -22.27 7.10
C ILE A 139 -4.28 -22.03 7.33
N ILE A 140 -3.60 -21.30 6.45
CA ILE A 140 -2.16 -21.00 6.59
C ILE A 140 -1.92 -20.15 7.83
N THR A 141 -2.74 -19.12 8.06
CA THR A 141 -2.62 -18.24 9.23
C THR A 141 -2.85 -19.00 10.53
N LEU A 142 -3.80 -19.94 10.54
CA LEU A 142 -4.09 -20.81 11.67
C LEU A 142 -2.90 -21.74 11.97
N VAL A 143 -2.35 -22.39 10.93
CA VAL A 143 -1.19 -23.28 11.06
C VAL A 143 0.05 -22.51 11.54
N ASP A 144 0.29 -21.30 11.05
CA ASP A 144 1.41 -20.47 11.46
C ASP A 144 1.24 -19.92 12.90
N ASN A 145 0.01 -19.82 13.42
CA ASN A 145 -0.26 -19.45 14.81
C ASN A 145 0.01 -20.59 15.81
N PHE A 146 -0.18 -21.84 15.40
CA PHE A 146 0.05 -23.02 16.23
C PHE A 146 1.50 -23.51 16.24
N ARG A 147 2.37 -22.96 15.39
CA ARG A 147 3.80 -23.29 15.28
C ARG A 147 4.66 -22.43 16.19
#